data_AF-W1YM76-F1
#
_entry.id   AF-W1YM76-F1
#
_cell.length_a   1.000
_cell.length_b   1.000
_cell.length_c   1.000
_cell.angle_alpha   90.00
_cell.angle_beta   90.00
_cell.angle_gamma   90.00
#
_symmetry.space_group_name_H-M   'P 1'
#
loop_
_entity.id
_entity.type
_entity.pdbx_description
1 polymer ?
#
loop_
_entity_poly.entity_id
_entity_poly.type
_entity_poly.pdbx_seq_one_letter_code
_entity_poly.pdbx_strand_id
1 'polypeptide(L)' 'GAGIEDIKKAMTRFTDKQVDVNIAEIKQADMDAILVAENIAGQLERRIGFRRAMKQAVGRTMRLGAK' A
#
# COMPACT_ATOMS: atom_id res chain seq x y z
N GLY A 1 -9.92 18.27 -3.99
CA GLY A 1 -10.05 17.41 -5.18
C GLY A 1 -8.97 17.61 -6.22
N ALA A 2 -7.80 18.18 -5.91
CA ALA A 2 -6.74 18.42 -6.89
C ALA A 2 -5.99 17.15 -7.33
N GLY A 3 -5.73 16.21 -6.41
CA GLY A 3 -4.92 15.02 -6.71
C GLY A 3 -5.49 14.09 -7.79
N ILE A 4 -6.81 14.00 -7.94
CA ILE A 4 -7.45 13.16 -8.98
C ILE A 4 -7.22 13.77 -10.37
N GLU A 5 -7.30 15.10 -10.48
CA GLU A 5 -7.11 15.80 -11.74
C GLU A 5 -5.65 15.69 -12.22
N ASP A 6 -4.69 15.75 -11.29
CA ASP A 6 -3.28 15.55 -11.58
C ASP A 6 -2.97 14.12 -12.06
N ILE A 7 -3.57 13.10 -11.43
CA ILE A 7 -3.44 11.70 -11.86
C ILE A 7 -4.06 11.49 -13.24
N LYS A 8 -5.23 12.08 -13.51
CA LYS A 8 -5.88 11.98 -14.82
C LYS A 8 -5.01 12.61 -15.91
N LYS A 9 -4.45 13.80 -15.65
CA LYS A 9 -3.49 14.47 -16.55
C LYS A 9 -2.22 13.66 -16.80
N ALA A 10 -1.69 12.99 -15.77
CA ALA A 10 -0.54 12.10 -15.92
C ALA A 10 -0.88 10.86 -16.76
N MET A 11 -2.05 10.26 -16.57
CA MET A 11 -2.48 9.07 -17.32
C MET A 11 -2.75 9.37 -18.80
N THR A 12 -3.29 10.54 -19.16
CA THR A 12 -3.48 10.96 -20.56
C THR A 12 -2.15 11.05 -21.33
N ARG A 13 -1.00 11.19 -20.65
CA ARG A 13 0.31 11.15 -21.33
C ARG A 13 0.73 9.74 -21.76
N PHE A 14 0.18 8.71 -21.13
CA PHE A 14 0.52 7.30 -21.40
C PHE A 14 -0.56 6.57 -22.18
N THR A 15 -1.79 7.09 -22.25
CA THR A 15 -2.89 6.48 -22.99
C THR A 15 -3.76 7.54 -23.67
N ASP A 16 -4.09 7.31 -24.94
CA ASP A 16 -4.97 8.18 -25.75
C ASP A 16 -6.48 7.98 -25.43
N LYS A 17 -6.80 7.14 -24.44
CA LYS A 17 -8.18 6.81 -24.05
C LYS A 17 -8.59 7.57 -22.79
N GLN A 18 -9.89 7.83 -22.64
CA GLN A 18 -10.43 8.38 -21.40
C GLN A 18 -10.23 7.38 -20.25
N VAL A 19 -9.50 7.80 -19.22
CA VAL A 19 -9.26 7.03 -18.00
C VAL A 19 -10.17 7.57 -16.90
N ASP A 20 -11.01 6.68 -16.38
CA ASP A 20 -11.81 6.94 -15.18
C ASP A 20 -11.14 6.29 -13.97
N VAL A 21 -10.93 7.08 -12.93
CA VAL A 21 -10.19 6.67 -11.73
C VAL A 21 -11.20 6.40 -10.63
N ASN A 22 -11.33 5.12 -10.25
CA ASN A 22 -12.15 4.69 -9.12
C ASN A 22 -11.26 4.53 -7.89
N ILE A 23 -11.63 5.17 -6.78
CA ILE A 23 -10.92 5.05 -5.50
C ILE A 23 -11.53 3.86 -4.76
N ALA A 24 -10.78 2.78 -4.64
CA ALA A 24 -11.12 1.67 -3.75
C ALA A 24 -10.47 1.92 -2.38
N GLU A 25 -11.27 2.24 -1.38
CA GLU A 25 -10.77 2.48 -0.04
C GLU A 25 -10.42 1.16 0.67
N ILE A 26 -9.16 1.05 1.09
CA ILE A 26 -8.69 -0.05 1.93
C ILE A 26 -8.96 0.33 3.39
N LYS A 27 -9.93 -0.34 4.02
CA LYS A 27 -10.33 -0.05 5.41
C LYS A 27 -9.27 -0.40 6.44
N GLN A 28 -8.47 -1.44 6.18
CA GLN A 28 -7.43 -1.92 7.09
C GLN A 28 -6.16 -2.24 6.30
N ALA A 29 -5.19 -1.32 6.37
CA ALA A 29 -3.93 -1.44 5.64
C ALA A 29 -3.10 -2.68 6.03
N ASP A 30 -3.18 -3.11 7.29
CA ASP A 30 -2.44 -4.26 7.81
C ASP A 30 -3.00 -5.63 7.36
N MET A 31 -4.15 -5.66 6.67
CA MET A 31 -4.70 -6.88 6.04
C MET A 31 -4.39 -6.95 4.54
N ASP A 32 -3.88 -5.88 3.94
CA ASP A 32 -3.47 -5.88 2.56
C ASP A 32 -2.02 -6.38 2.45
N ALA A 33 -1.82 -7.42 1.65
CA ALA A 33 -0.51 -8.07 1.53
C ALA A 33 0.56 -7.12 0.97
N ILE A 34 0.18 -6.22 0.04
CA ILE A 34 1.12 -5.28 -0.59
C ILE A 34 1.54 -4.23 0.42
N LEU A 35 0.58 -3.64 1.13
CA LEU A 35 0.87 -2.62 2.15
C LEU A 35 1.70 -3.16 3.31
N VAL A 36 1.47 -4.41 3.72
CA VAL A 36 2.31 -5.08 4.73
C VAL A 36 3.72 -5.31 4.19
N ALA A 37 3.88 -5.73 2.94
CA ALA A 37 5.18 -5.94 2.32
C ALA A 37 5.99 -4.63 2.21
N GLU A 38 5.34 -3.53 1.79
CA GLU A 38 5.96 -2.20 1.74
C GLU A 38 6.41 -1.75 3.14
N ASN A 39 5.61 -2.03 4.17
CA ASN A 39 5.98 -1.74 5.55
C ASN A 39 7.25 -2.51 5.97
N ILE A 40 7.33 -3.81 5.66
CA ILE A 40 8.50 -4.64 5.95
C ILE A 40 9.73 -4.12 5.19
N ALA A 41 9.58 -3.77 3.91
CA ALA A 41 10.65 -3.20 3.11
C ALA A 41 11.21 -1.92 3.73
N GLY A 42 10.34 -0.97 4.12
CA GLY A 42 10.76 0.26 4.79
C GLY A 42 11.43 0.02 6.16
N GLN A 43 11.03 -1.03 6.88
CA GLN A 43 11.72 -1.43 8.12
C GLN A 43 13.13 -1.97 7.85
N LEU A 44 13.32 -2.74 6.78
CA LEU A 44 14.63 -3.24 6.37
C LEU A 44 15.56 -2.10 5.91
N GLU A 45 15.04 -1.11 5.19
CA GLU A 45 15.78 0.10 4.81
C GLU A 45 16.28 0.87 6.04
N ARG A 46 15.45 0.95 7.08
CA ARG A 46 15.80 1.54 8.38
C ARG A 46 16.73 0.65 9.23
N ARG A 47 17.26 -0.43 8.66
CA ARG A 47 18.17 -1.38 9.31
C ARG A 47 17.58 -2.07 10.54
N ILE A 48 16.25 -2.23 10.57
CA ILE A 48 15.60 -3.07 11.59
C ILE A 48 15.92 -4.52 11.27
N GLY A 49 16.26 -5.32 12.30
CA GLY A 49 16.55 -6.74 12.12
C GLY A 49 15.39 -7.47 11.44
N PHE A 50 15.69 -8.22 10.37
CA PHE A 50 14.70 -8.90 9.52
C PHE A 50 13.70 -9.75 10.32
N ARG A 51 14.18 -10.50 11.32
CA ARG A 51 13.35 -11.35 12.18
C ARG A 51 12.39 -10.53 13.04
N ARG A 52 12.81 -9.34 13.49
CA ARG A 52 11.97 -8.42 14.28
C ARG A 52 10.88 -7.82 13.41
N ALA A 53 11.25 -7.34 12.21
CA ALA A 53 10.30 -6.74 11.27
C ALA A 53 9.20 -7.72 10.88
N MET A 54 9.58 -8.94 10.49
CA MET A 54 8.61 -9.99 10.15
C MET A 54 7.71 -10.37 11.33
N LYS A 55 8.28 -10.57 12.53
CA LYS A 55 7.47 -10.95 13.70
C LYS A 55 6.47 -9.86 14.09
N GLN A 56 6.85 -8.59 13.95
CA GLN A 56 5.95 -7.46 14.20
C GLN A 56 4.84 -7.36 13.16
N ALA A 57 5.16 -7.53 11.88
CA ALA A 57 4.17 -7.51 10.79
C ALA A 57 3.13 -8.61 10.99
N VAL A 58 3.56 -9.87 11.17
CA VAL A 58 2.68 -11.01 11.43
C VAL A 58 1.81 -10.78 12.66
N GLY A 59 2.39 -10.28 13.76
CA GLY A 59 1.63 -10.02 14.99
C GLY A 59 0.54 -8.96 14.81
N ARG A 60 0.77 -7.93 14.00
CA ARG A 60 -0.22 -6.88 13.71
C ARG A 60 -1.34 -7.42 12.83
N THR A 61 -1.00 -8.11 11.75
CA THR A 61 -1.97 -8.71 10.82
C THR A 61 -2.86 -9.74 11.51
N MET A 62 -2.29 -10.63 12.32
CA MET A 62 -3.06 -11.62 13.09
C MET A 62 -3.97 -10.97 14.15
N ARG A 63 -3.52 -9.90 14.82
CA ARG A 63 -4.34 -9.17 15.81
C ARG A 63 -5.59 -8.55 15.18
N LEU A 64 -5.50 -8.19 13.90
CA LEU A 64 -6.60 -7.59 13.16
C LEU A 64 -7.58 -8.63 12.58
N GLY A 65 -7.37 -9.91 12.87
CA GLY A 65 -8.29 -10.98 12.51
C GLY A 65 -8.05 -11.57 11.13
N ALA A 66 -6.84 -11.39 10.58
CA ALA A 66 -6.42 -12.15 9.40
C ALA A 66 -6.50 -13.65 9.70
N LYS A 67 -7.18 -14.39 8.83
CA LYS A 67 -7.32 -15.85 8.87
C LYS A 67 -6.56 -16.47 7.71
#